data_AF-A0A329VT77-F1
#
_entry.id   AF-A0A329VT77-F1
#
_cell.length_a   1.000
_cell.length_b   1.000
_cell.length_c   1.000
_cell.angle_alpha   90.00
_cell.angle_beta   90.00
_cell.angle_gamma   90.00
#
_symmetry.space_group_name_H-M   'P 1'
#
loop_
_entity.id
_entity.type
_entity.pdbx_description
1 polymer ?
#
loop_
_entity_poly.entity_id
_entity_poly.type
_entity_poly.pdbx_seq_one_letter_code
_entity_poly.pdbx_strand_id
1 'polypeptide(L)'
;MQSVTDNNITSESISFNNISMQILHELLQYRRRLTDLGRDSVKEENIIKSVQLPRIEYFIRNNKPIEFILPAFPTKSPNRNKVLGTSPDMAERLSLIFLNSLCQRIQLYYPPGARIIICSDGHVFGDLIRVSDNVISQYHEDIKQLLHEVGAINLSTFNLNDDKELCEHSDDFNLQRQMLVRHYARSEESIKDELLQNSDGLQLYRAVTRFLYEDSLLPGYTGSNNALQKDAKQRAIGVIQRSWAWGSLLDTHFPKAIRLSIHPQPADSIKFGIHMMPTRDDWLTPWHGVAANVNGQFILMKHKEVQMMGGKLVNIHGKPSHYVI
;
A
#
# COMPACT_ATOMS: atom_id res chain seq x y z
N MET A 1 49.79 -5.28 28.37
CA MET A 1 48.65 -4.59 27.75
C MET A 1 48.00 -5.54 26.76
N GLN A 2 47.05 -6.35 27.24
CA GLN A 2 46.25 -7.23 26.40
C GLN A 2 44.78 -6.88 26.62
N SER A 3 44.08 -6.83 25.51
CA SER A 3 42.70 -6.43 25.28
C SER A 3 41.70 -7.11 26.21
N VAL A 4 40.87 -6.31 26.88
CA VAL A 4 39.56 -6.73 27.35
C VAL A 4 38.56 -6.08 26.41
N THR A 5 38.11 -6.85 25.42
CA THR A 5 36.91 -6.53 24.64
C THR A 5 35.71 -6.94 25.49
N ASP A 6 34.93 -5.94 25.92
CA ASP A 6 33.66 -6.10 26.63
C ASP A 6 32.64 -6.87 25.77
N ASN A 7 32.45 -8.16 26.07
CA ASN A 7 31.38 -8.99 25.54
C ASN A 7 30.28 -9.21 26.60
N ASN A 8 29.70 -8.12 27.11
CA ASN A 8 28.48 -8.18 27.93
C ASN A 8 27.27 -7.85 27.05
N ILE A 9 26.94 -8.76 26.13
CA ILE A 9 25.62 -8.80 25.50
C ILE A 9 24.65 -9.29 26.58
N THR A 10 23.89 -8.39 27.20
CA THR A 10 22.95 -8.70 28.29
C THR A 10 21.83 -9.62 27.78
N SER A 11 21.28 -10.49 28.63
CA SER A 11 20.15 -11.39 28.28
C SER A 11 18.94 -10.64 27.70
N GLU A 12 18.75 -9.40 28.13
CA GLU A 12 17.72 -8.48 27.66
C GLU A 12 17.96 -8.06 26.20
N SER A 13 19.21 -7.80 25.81
CA SER A 13 19.57 -7.51 24.41
C SER A 13 19.39 -8.71 23.48
N ILE A 14 19.63 -9.93 23.98
CA ILE A 14 19.36 -11.18 23.26
C ILE A 14 17.84 -11.37 23.06
N SER A 15 17.04 -11.04 24.09
CA SER A 15 15.57 -11.09 24.01
C SER A 15 15.01 -10.08 23.01
N PHE A 16 15.50 -8.84 22.99
CA PHE A 16 15.05 -7.82 22.03
C PHE A 16 15.37 -8.19 20.58
N ASN A 17 16.59 -8.69 20.33
CA ASN A 17 16.99 -9.13 19.01
C ASN A 17 16.18 -10.34 18.51
N ASN A 18 15.71 -11.20 19.44
CA ASN A 18 14.83 -12.31 19.07
C ASN A 18 13.44 -11.81 18.64
N ILE A 19 12.85 -10.86 19.39
CA ILE A 19 11.55 -10.28 19.04
C ILE A 19 11.61 -9.51 17.71
N SER A 20 12.63 -8.67 17.48
CA SER A 20 12.73 -7.90 16.23
C SER A 20 12.84 -8.82 15.01
N MET A 21 13.62 -9.89 15.12
CA MET A 21 13.76 -10.92 14.10
C MET A 21 12.46 -11.68 13.86
N GLN A 22 11.73 -12.04 14.93
CA GLN A 22 10.45 -12.73 14.81
C GLN A 22 9.41 -11.86 14.07
N ILE A 23 9.34 -10.56 14.37
CA ILE A 23 8.46 -9.62 13.68
C ILE A 23 8.85 -9.48 12.21
N LEU A 24 10.14 -9.32 11.91
CA LEU A 24 10.59 -9.24 10.53
C LEU A 24 10.30 -10.53 9.75
N HIS A 25 10.52 -11.70 10.36
CA HIS A 25 10.17 -12.98 9.74
C HIS A 25 8.68 -13.07 9.43
N GLU A 26 7.81 -12.59 10.33
CA GLU A 26 6.37 -12.55 10.07
C GLU A 26 6.03 -11.64 8.87
N LEU A 27 6.65 -10.46 8.76
CA LEU A 27 6.46 -9.56 7.61
C LEU A 27 6.96 -10.19 6.30
N LEU A 28 8.10 -10.89 6.34
CA LEU A 28 8.72 -11.52 5.16
C LEU A 28 7.85 -12.60 4.52
N GLN A 29 6.97 -13.26 5.28
CA GLN A 29 6.00 -14.22 4.75
C GLN A 29 5.03 -13.60 3.74
N TYR A 30 4.81 -12.28 3.84
CA TYR A 30 3.86 -11.54 3.02
C TYR A 30 4.53 -10.50 2.12
N ARG A 31 5.84 -10.58 1.92
CA ARG A 31 6.57 -9.60 1.09
C ARG A 31 6.13 -9.68 -0.37
N ARG A 32 5.74 -8.53 -0.95
CA ARG A 32 5.59 -8.35 -2.41
C ARG A 32 6.97 -8.33 -3.06
N ARG A 33 7.16 -9.11 -4.13
CA ARG A 33 8.46 -9.25 -4.79
C ARG A 33 8.44 -8.66 -6.19
N LEU A 34 9.58 -8.10 -6.61
CA LEU A 34 9.81 -7.80 -8.02
C LEU A 34 10.02 -9.13 -8.74
N THR A 35 9.34 -9.33 -9.86
CA THR A 35 9.49 -10.52 -10.70
C THR A 35 10.84 -10.48 -11.42
N ASP A 36 11.90 -10.89 -10.72
CA ASP A 36 13.22 -11.12 -11.32
C ASP A 36 13.62 -12.58 -11.12
N LEU A 37 13.76 -13.31 -12.22
CA LEU A 37 14.29 -14.66 -12.26
C LEU A 37 15.79 -14.60 -11.89
N GLY A 38 16.16 -15.18 -10.74
CA GLY A 38 17.58 -15.38 -10.37
C GLY A 38 18.11 -14.57 -9.18
N ARG A 39 17.27 -13.90 -8.39
CA ARG A 39 17.73 -13.29 -7.12
C ARG A 39 18.04 -14.35 -6.08
N ASP A 40 19.22 -14.26 -5.49
CA ASP A 40 19.59 -15.02 -4.29
C ASP A 40 18.72 -14.54 -3.11
N SER A 41 17.75 -15.38 -2.73
CA SER A 41 16.81 -15.10 -1.65
C SER A 41 17.49 -14.83 -0.31
N VAL A 42 18.63 -15.46 -0.04
CA VAL A 42 19.36 -15.28 1.23
C VAL A 42 20.03 -13.91 1.25
N LYS A 43 20.66 -13.53 0.12
CA LYS A 43 21.25 -12.20 -0.02
C LYS A 43 20.20 -11.10 0.07
N GLU A 44 19.05 -11.27 -0.58
CA GLU A 44 17.94 -10.32 -0.50
C GLU A 44 17.47 -10.14 0.95
N GLU A 45 17.26 -11.25 1.66
CA GLU A 45 16.80 -11.22 3.06
C GLU A 45 17.80 -10.52 3.98
N ASN A 46 19.10 -10.72 3.78
CA ASN A 46 20.14 -10.04 4.56
C ASN A 46 20.13 -8.51 4.35
N ILE A 47 19.86 -8.04 3.14
CA ILE A 47 19.72 -6.61 2.85
C ILE A 47 18.46 -6.06 3.52
N ILE A 48 17.34 -6.79 3.46
CA ILE A 48 16.10 -6.36 4.12
C ILE A 48 16.31 -6.28 5.64
N LYS A 49 16.99 -7.27 6.23
CA LYS A 49 17.35 -7.30 7.64
C LYS A 49 18.13 -6.06 8.05
N SER A 50 19.14 -5.66 7.27
CA SER A 50 19.96 -4.49 7.60
C SER A 50 19.17 -3.17 7.57
N VAL A 51 18.13 -3.07 6.75
CA VAL A 51 17.28 -1.87 6.67
C VAL A 51 16.16 -1.87 7.70
N GLN A 52 15.48 -3.00 7.89
CA GLN A 52 14.22 -3.06 8.64
C GLN A 52 14.41 -3.36 10.13
N LEU A 53 15.39 -4.19 10.51
CA LEU A 53 15.61 -4.52 11.94
C LEU A 53 15.89 -3.28 12.80
N PRO A 54 16.76 -2.34 12.41
CA PRO A 54 16.99 -1.15 13.23
C PRO A 54 15.73 -0.31 13.47
N ARG A 55 14.78 -0.34 12.52
CA ARG A 55 13.50 0.39 12.62
C ARG A 55 12.53 -0.32 13.55
N ILE A 56 12.46 -1.65 13.50
CA ILE A 56 11.67 -2.47 14.43
C ILE A 56 12.24 -2.35 15.86
N GLU A 57 13.55 -2.47 16.01
CA GLU A 57 14.27 -2.38 17.28
C GLU A 57 14.06 -1.04 17.98
N TYR A 58 13.89 0.04 17.23
CA TYR A 58 13.56 1.36 17.80
C TYR A 58 12.33 1.27 18.70
N PHE A 59 11.23 0.65 18.23
CA PHE A 59 10.01 0.55 19.02
C PHE A 59 10.17 -0.41 20.20
N ILE A 60 10.81 -1.56 19.98
CA ILE A 60 11.03 -2.59 21.00
C ILE A 60 11.87 -2.03 22.16
N ARG A 61 13.00 -1.38 21.87
CA ARG A 61 13.87 -0.79 22.91
C ARG A 61 13.21 0.32 23.70
N ASN A 62 12.17 0.95 23.14
CA ASN A 62 11.40 2.01 23.80
C ASN A 62 10.08 1.48 24.41
N ASN A 63 9.83 0.17 24.37
CA ASN A 63 8.59 -0.45 24.82
C ASN A 63 7.33 0.23 24.25
N LYS A 64 7.38 0.61 22.96
CA LYS A 64 6.29 1.28 22.25
C LYS A 64 5.59 0.32 21.28
N PRO A 65 4.28 0.48 21.03
CA PRO A 65 3.64 -0.20 19.91
C PRO A 65 4.42 0.07 18.63
N ILE A 66 4.63 -0.95 17.79
CA ILE A 66 5.29 -0.76 16.50
C ILE A 66 4.33 -0.04 15.57
N GLU A 67 4.78 1.09 15.05
CA GLU A 67 3.96 1.89 14.15
C GLU A 67 4.34 1.59 12.71
N PHE A 68 3.35 1.17 11.94
CA PHE A 68 3.43 1.04 10.51
C PHE A 68 2.59 2.13 9.84
N ILE A 69 3.07 2.64 8.71
CA ILE A 69 2.24 3.43 7.81
C ILE A 69 2.13 2.74 6.46
N LEU A 70 0.94 2.76 5.87
CA LEU A 70 0.62 2.08 4.63
C LEU A 70 -0.17 3.02 3.71
N PRO A 71 0.48 3.67 2.72
CA PRO A 71 -0.21 4.36 1.64
C PRO A 71 -1.01 3.36 0.81
N ALA A 72 -2.34 3.38 0.95
CA ALA A 72 -3.25 2.37 0.41
C ALA A 72 -4.72 2.81 0.52
N PHE A 73 -5.60 2.05 -0.14
CA PHE A 73 -7.05 2.25 -0.13
C PHE A 73 -7.46 3.67 -0.58
N PRO A 74 -7.06 4.14 -1.78
CA PRO A 74 -7.42 5.46 -2.29
C PRO A 74 -8.91 5.54 -2.66
N THR A 75 -9.33 4.63 -3.55
CA THR A 75 -10.67 4.51 -4.13
C THR A 75 -10.67 3.29 -5.06
N LYS A 76 -11.84 2.73 -5.39
CA LYS A 76 -11.98 1.70 -6.43
C LYS A 76 -11.60 2.26 -7.80
N SER A 77 -10.99 1.42 -8.64
CA SER A 77 -10.72 1.76 -10.04
C SER A 77 -11.98 2.32 -10.72
N PRO A 78 -11.86 3.42 -11.51
CA PRO A 78 -13.00 3.94 -12.29
C PRO A 78 -13.46 2.97 -13.38
N ASN A 79 -12.63 1.98 -13.74
CA ASN A 79 -12.95 0.98 -14.73
C ASN A 79 -13.80 -0.16 -14.15
N ARG A 80 -15.09 -0.21 -14.48
CA ARG A 80 -16.03 -1.28 -14.06
C ARG A 80 -15.69 -2.66 -14.63
N ASN A 81 -14.75 -2.79 -15.55
CA ASN A 81 -14.22 -4.09 -15.98
C ASN A 81 -13.16 -4.66 -15.02
N LYS A 82 -12.72 -3.88 -14.03
CA LYS A 82 -11.71 -4.28 -13.03
C LYS A 82 -12.31 -4.57 -11.66
N VAL A 83 -13.47 -4.00 -11.35
CA VAL A 83 -14.08 -3.98 -10.01
C VAL A 83 -15.60 -4.08 -10.05
N LEU A 84 -16.21 -4.50 -8.95
CA LEU A 84 -17.66 -4.70 -8.82
C LEU A 84 -18.47 -3.41 -8.68
N GLY A 85 -17.84 -2.33 -8.21
CA GLY A 85 -18.54 -1.09 -7.84
C GLY A 85 -17.56 -0.02 -7.35
N THR A 86 -18.11 1.10 -6.87
CA THR A 86 -17.32 2.21 -6.28
C THR A 86 -17.03 2.00 -4.80
N SER A 87 -17.90 1.27 -4.09
CA SER A 87 -17.70 0.97 -2.67
C SER A 87 -16.69 -0.16 -2.45
N PRO A 88 -16.00 -0.17 -1.28
CA PRO A 88 -15.27 -1.33 -0.80
C PRO A 88 -16.14 -2.60 -0.82
N ASP A 89 -15.54 -3.72 -1.22
CA ASP A 89 -16.21 -5.02 -1.28
C ASP A 89 -15.45 -6.06 -0.43
N MET A 90 -15.65 -7.36 -0.72
CA MET A 90 -15.00 -8.41 0.04
C MET A 90 -13.46 -8.34 -0.04
N ALA A 91 -12.90 -7.80 -1.13
CA ALA A 91 -11.46 -7.68 -1.27
C ALA A 91 -10.87 -6.73 -0.22
N GLU A 92 -11.47 -5.56 -0.02
CA GLU A 92 -11.07 -4.64 1.05
C GLU A 92 -11.33 -5.25 2.42
N ARG A 93 -12.49 -5.88 2.65
CA ARG A 93 -12.85 -6.50 3.94
C ARG A 93 -11.79 -7.50 4.40
N LEU A 94 -11.41 -8.44 3.52
CA LEU A 94 -10.41 -9.46 3.84
C LEU A 94 -9.02 -8.86 4.04
N SER A 95 -8.67 -7.84 3.24
CA SER A 95 -7.39 -7.13 3.38
C SER A 95 -7.26 -6.43 4.73
N LEU A 96 -8.32 -5.75 5.19
CA LEU A 96 -8.34 -5.06 6.49
C LEU A 96 -8.30 -6.08 7.65
N ILE A 97 -9.06 -7.18 7.55
CA ILE A 97 -9.00 -8.27 8.53
C ILE A 97 -7.58 -8.83 8.64
N PHE A 98 -6.91 -9.07 7.50
CA PHE A 98 -5.54 -9.55 7.47
C PHE A 98 -4.57 -8.58 8.17
N LEU A 99 -4.62 -7.29 7.83
CA LEU A 99 -3.74 -6.28 8.41
C LEU A 99 -3.94 -6.15 9.92
N ASN A 100 -5.19 -6.17 10.39
CA ASN A 100 -5.48 -6.16 11.82
C ASN A 100 -4.98 -7.43 12.52
N SER A 101 -5.17 -8.59 11.89
CA SER A 101 -4.72 -9.88 12.42
C SER A 101 -3.18 -9.96 12.50
N LEU A 102 -2.46 -9.34 11.56
CA LEU A 102 -1.00 -9.20 11.61
C LEU A 102 -0.58 -8.44 12.88
N CYS A 103 -1.22 -7.33 13.19
CA CYS A 103 -0.96 -6.59 14.43
C CYS A 103 -1.28 -7.41 15.69
N GLN A 104 -2.39 -8.16 15.69
CA GLN A 104 -2.77 -9.03 16.80
C GLN A 104 -1.76 -10.16 17.02
N ARG A 105 -1.25 -10.79 15.95
CA ARG A 105 -0.23 -11.85 16.06
C ARG A 105 1.08 -11.33 16.64
N ILE A 106 1.54 -10.14 16.23
CA ILE A 106 2.69 -9.47 16.84
C ILE A 106 2.46 -9.25 18.34
N GLN A 107 1.24 -8.85 18.74
CA GLN A 107 0.91 -8.59 20.15
C GLN A 107 0.99 -9.83 21.04
N LEU A 108 0.84 -11.04 20.48
CA LEU A 108 0.93 -12.29 21.25
C LEU A 108 2.31 -12.51 21.90
N TYR A 109 3.37 -11.97 21.29
CA TYR A 109 4.75 -12.16 21.76
C TYR A 109 5.52 -10.84 21.98
N TYR A 110 4.92 -9.70 21.61
CA TYR A 110 5.37 -8.36 21.97
C TYR A 110 4.20 -7.56 22.57
N PRO A 111 4.05 -7.49 23.91
CA PRO A 111 2.84 -6.97 24.55
C PRO A 111 2.36 -5.57 24.12
N PRO A 112 3.24 -4.58 23.84
CA PRO A 112 2.80 -3.28 23.27
C PRO A 112 2.14 -3.41 21.89
N GLY A 113 2.38 -4.51 21.18
CA GLY A 113 1.76 -4.83 19.91
C GLY A 113 2.24 -3.95 18.76
N ALA A 114 1.38 -3.83 17.76
CA ALA A 114 1.60 -3.02 16.57
C ALA A 114 0.31 -2.33 16.14
N ARG A 115 0.45 -1.22 15.41
CA ARG A 115 -0.66 -0.51 14.76
C ARG A 115 -0.29 -0.16 13.33
N ILE A 116 -1.27 -0.18 12.43
CA ILE A 116 -1.09 0.27 11.04
C ILE A 116 -1.97 1.48 10.80
N ILE A 117 -1.35 2.56 10.35
CA ILE A 117 -2.04 3.76 9.87
C ILE A 117 -2.18 3.64 8.35
N ILE A 118 -3.40 3.48 7.87
CA ILE A 118 -3.73 3.48 6.45
C ILE A 118 -3.73 4.93 5.98
N CYS A 119 -2.71 5.29 5.20
CA CYS A 119 -2.51 6.64 4.70
C CYS A 119 -3.20 6.80 3.34
N SER A 120 -4.51 7.02 3.29
CA SER A 120 -5.25 7.05 2.03
C SER A 120 -4.74 8.17 1.12
N ASP A 121 -4.41 7.80 -0.10
CA ASP A 121 -3.87 8.65 -1.14
C ASP A 121 -4.91 8.99 -2.24
N GLY A 122 -6.20 8.76 -1.98
CA GLY A 122 -7.27 9.07 -2.93
C GLY A 122 -7.31 10.54 -3.32
N HIS A 123 -7.44 11.44 -2.34
CA HIS A 123 -7.50 12.89 -2.57
C HIS A 123 -6.19 13.48 -3.10
N VAL A 124 -5.08 12.77 -2.93
CA VAL A 124 -3.78 13.13 -3.52
C VAL A 124 -3.85 13.04 -5.06
N PHE A 125 -4.63 12.10 -5.61
CA PHE A 125 -4.59 11.78 -7.04
C PHE A 125 -5.86 12.08 -7.83
N GLY A 126 -6.97 12.48 -7.20
CA GLY A 126 -8.32 12.50 -7.82
C GLY A 126 -8.39 12.92 -9.30
N ASP A 127 -7.85 14.08 -9.66
CA ASP A 127 -7.78 14.59 -11.05
C ASP A 127 -6.91 13.73 -11.98
N LEU A 128 -5.78 13.22 -11.49
CA LEU A 128 -4.85 12.37 -12.25
C LEU A 128 -5.38 10.96 -12.52
N ILE A 129 -6.19 10.42 -11.61
CA ILE A 129 -6.87 9.13 -11.77
C ILE A 129 -8.31 9.26 -12.30
N ARG A 130 -8.79 10.50 -12.48
CA ARG A 130 -10.14 10.84 -12.98
C ARG A 130 -11.27 10.27 -12.12
N VAL A 131 -11.11 10.37 -10.81
CA VAL A 131 -12.14 10.05 -9.83
C VAL A 131 -12.48 11.31 -9.05
N SER A 132 -13.77 11.64 -8.95
CA SER A 132 -14.19 12.86 -8.25
C SER A 132 -13.93 12.75 -6.75
N ASP A 133 -13.64 13.89 -6.11
CA ASP A 133 -13.40 13.94 -4.67
C ASP A 133 -14.59 13.39 -3.86
N ASN A 134 -15.84 13.59 -4.30
CA ASN A 134 -17.02 13.00 -3.64
C ASN A 134 -16.98 11.46 -3.61
N VAL A 135 -16.54 10.82 -4.69
CA VAL A 135 -16.42 9.35 -4.76
C VAL A 135 -15.29 8.86 -3.85
N ILE A 136 -14.20 9.64 -3.75
CA ILE A 136 -13.08 9.34 -2.87
C ILE A 136 -13.50 9.47 -1.40
N SER A 137 -14.17 10.58 -1.03
CA SER A 137 -14.70 10.79 0.31
C SER A 137 -15.67 9.69 0.72
N GLN A 138 -16.60 9.30 -0.17
CA GLN A 138 -17.53 8.20 0.12
C GLN A 138 -16.80 6.87 0.31
N TYR A 139 -15.82 6.55 -0.54
CA TYR A 139 -15.01 5.34 -0.37
C TYR A 139 -14.27 5.33 0.97
N HIS A 140 -13.73 6.49 1.39
CA HIS A 140 -13.05 6.63 2.67
C HIS A 140 -13.98 6.40 3.86
N GLU A 141 -15.18 6.98 3.85
CA GLU A 141 -16.17 6.74 4.90
C GLU A 141 -16.64 5.28 4.91
N ASP A 142 -16.79 4.65 3.74
CA ASP A 142 -17.08 3.21 3.64
C ASP A 142 -15.92 2.35 4.23
N ILE A 143 -14.66 2.74 4.07
CA ILE A 143 -13.50 2.06 4.69
C ILE A 143 -13.54 2.22 6.21
N LYS A 144 -13.81 3.42 6.75
CA LYS A 144 -13.97 3.62 8.20
C LYS A 144 -15.09 2.76 8.78
N GLN A 145 -16.23 2.71 8.10
CA GLN A 145 -17.34 1.85 8.47
C GLN A 145 -16.94 0.37 8.48
N LEU A 146 -16.20 -0.06 7.45
CA LEU A 146 -15.72 -1.43 7.36
C LEU A 146 -14.74 -1.80 8.47
N LEU A 147 -13.84 -0.88 8.87
CA LEU A 147 -12.95 -1.05 10.03
C LEU A 147 -13.74 -1.32 11.31
N HIS A 148 -14.81 -0.54 11.54
CA HIS A 148 -15.70 -0.73 12.69
C HIS A 148 -16.43 -2.09 12.62
N GLU A 149 -17.00 -2.44 11.47
CA GLU A 149 -17.73 -3.70 11.27
C GLU A 149 -16.89 -4.95 11.49
N VAL A 150 -15.61 -4.93 11.11
CA VAL A 150 -14.69 -6.08 11.30
C VAL A 150 -13.96 -6.04 12.65
N GLY A 151 -14.22 -5.04 13.50
CA GLY A 151 -13.55 -4.89 14.78
C GLY A 151 -12.04 -4.67 14.67
N ALA A 152 -11.59 -3.93 13.65
CA ALA A 152 -10.17 -3.69 13.38
C ALA A 152 -9.57 -2.61 14.30
N ILE A 153 -9.36 -2.96 15.57
CA ILE A 153 -8.88 -2.02 16.61
C ILE A 153 -7.43 -1.56 16.45
N ASN A 154 -6.60 -2.30 15.69
CA ASN A 154 -5.19 -1.95 15.47
C ASN A 154 -4.96 -1.12 14.20
N LEU A 155 -6.03 -0.76 13.49
CA LEU A 155 -5.98 0.00 12.25
C LEU A 155 -6.60 1.38 12.46
N SER A 156 -5.95 2.40 11.91
CA SER A 156 -6.49 3.76 11.83
C SER A 156 -6.27 4.32 10.43
N THR A 157 -6.92 5.45 10.10
CA THR A 157 -6.73 6.13 8.81
C THR A 157 -6.03 7.47 8.98
N PHE A 158 -5.33 7.91 7.94
CA PHE A 158 -4.78 9.26 7.81
C PHE A 158 -4.89 9.72 6.35
N ASN A 159 -5.50 10.87 6.12
CA ASN A 159 -5.80 11.42 4.80
C ASN A 159 -5.18 12.79 4.61
N LEU A 160 -5.26 13.32 3.38
CA LEU A 160 -4.79 14.66 3.06
C LEU A 160 -5.43 15.75 3.95
N ASN A 161 -6.72 15.59 4.32
CA ASN A 161 -7.44 16.52 5.21
C ASN A 161 -7.06 16.42 6.68
N ASP A 162 -6.29 15.39 7.08
CA ASP A 162 -5.89 15.21 8.48
C ASP A 162 -4.59 15.97 8.80
N ASP A 163 -3.89 16.49 7.78
CA ASP A 163 -2.79 17.42 7.98
C ASP A 163 -3.32 18.78 8.44
N LYS A 164 -2.68 19.36 9.47
CA LYS A 164 -3.16 20.59 10.12
C LYS A 164 -3.13 21.82 9.22
N GLU A 165 -2.17 21.92 8.31
CA GLU A 165 -2.07 23.07 7.40
C GLU A 165 -3.05 22.91 6.24
N LEU A 166 -3.32 21.67 5.82
CA LEU A 166 -4.24 21.37 4.73
C LEU A 166 -5.70 21.34 5.20
N CYS A 167 -5.99 21.01 6.47
CA CYS A 167 -7.35 20.89 6.99
C CYS A 167 -8.12 22.22 6.99
N GLU A 168 -7.41 23.36 7.03
CA GLU A 168 -7.99 24.70 6.90
C GLU A 168 -8.70 24.91 5.54
N HIS A 169 -8.43 24.03 4.57
CA HIS A 169 -9.02 24.01 3.24
C HIS A 169 -9.77 22.70 2.94
N SER A 170 -10.38 22.08 3.96
CA SER A 170 -11.03 20.77 3.86
C SER A 170 -12.09 20.62 2.76
N ASP A 171 -12.68 21.73 2.30
CA ASP A 171 -13.67 21.76 1.21
C ASP A 171 -13.05 21.97 -0.19
N ASP A 172 -11.74 22.25 -0.31
CA ASP A 172 -11.03 22.47 -1.58
C ASP A 172 -9.82 21.54 -1.74
N PHE A 173 -10.11 20.32 -2.19
CA PHE A 173 -9.07 19.33 -2.48
C PHE A 173 -8.12 19.74 -3.62
N ASN A 174 -8.52 20.65 -4.54
CA ASN A 174 -7.60 21.14 -5.56
C ASN A 174 -6.51 22.03 -4.94
N LEU A 175 -6.89 22.93 -4.03
CA LEU A 175 -5.95 23.76 -3.30
C LEU A 175 -5.02 22.90 -2.44
N GLN A 176 -5.55 21.90 -1.73
CA GLN A 176 -4.71 21.00 -0.93
C GLN A 176 -3.72 20.20 -1.78
N ARG A 177 -4.12 19.70 -2.95
CA ARG A 177 -3.20 19.05 -3.89
C ARG A 177 -2.10 20.00 -4.34
N GLN A 178 -2.42 21.27 -4.60
CA GLN A 178 -1.43 22.29 -4.96
C GLN A 178 -0.48 22.57 -3.79
N MET A 179 -0.99 22.66 -2.56
CA MET A 179 -0.18 22.86 -1.36
C MET A 179 0.74 21.67 -1.11
N LEU A 180 0.25 20.43 -1.22
CA LEU A 180 1.05 19.22 -1.12
C LEU A 180 2.22 19.27 -2.11
N VAL A 181 1.95 19.57 -3.38
CA VAL A 181 3.00 19.67 -4.40
C VAL A 181 3.98 20.79 -4.05
N ARG A 182 3.48 21.97 -3.66
CA ARG A 182 4.31 23.14 -3.35
C ARG A 182 5.28 22.88 -2.18
N HIS A 183 4.84 22.18 -1.14
CA HIS A 183 5.61 22.03 0.10
C HIS A 183 6.46 20.75 0.13
N TYR A 184 6.03 19.70 -0.58
CA TYR A 184 6.60 18.36 -0.42
C TYR A 184 7.08 17.72 -1.72
N ALA A 185 6.72 18.25 -2.89
CA ALA A 185 7.16 17.67 -4.16
C ALA A 185 8.50 18.24 -4.64
N ARG A 186 9.21 17.40 -5.39
CA ARG A 186 10.30 17.84 -6.27
C ARG A 186 9.73 18.29 -7.62
N SER A 187 10.54 19.03 -8.39
CA SER A 187 10.15 19.43 -9.75
C SER A 187 9.93 18.21 -10.64
N GLU A 188 9.04 18.33 -11.62
CA GLU A 188 8.84 17.24 -12.59
C GLU A 188 10.11 16.86 -13.35
N GLU A 189 10.98 17.82 -13.62
CA GLU A 189 12.27 17.61 -14.29
C GLU A 189 13.16 16.69 -13.47
N SER A 190 13.36 17.00 -12.18
CA SER A 190 14.13 16.16 -11.27
C SER A 190 13.55 14.74 -11.15
N ILE A 191 12.23 14.60 -11.18
CA ILE A 191 11.56 13.30 -11.15
C ILE A 191 11.82 12.52 -12.44
N LYS A 192 11.70 13.17 -13.60
CA LYS A 192 11.98 12.53 -14.90
C LYS A 192 13.42 12.05 -14.97
N ASP A 193 14.37 12.88 -14.52
CA ASP A 193 15.78 12.52 -14.51
C ASP A 193 16.04 11.28 -13.63
N GLU A 194 15.48 11.24 -12.41
CA GLU A 194 15.64 10.08 -11.52
C GLU A 194 15.02 8.81 -12.11
N LEU A 195 13.82 8.90 -12.69
CA LEU A 195 13.15 7.76 -13.31
C LEU A 195 13.92 7.18 -14.50
N LEU A 196 14.72 8.00 -15.18
CA LEU A 196 15.56 7.58 -16.31
C LEU A 196 16.92 7.03 -15.87
N GLN A 197 17.43 7.42 -14.70
CA GLN A 197 18.78 7.07 -14.25
C GLN A 197 18.94 5.65 -13.69
N ASN A 198 17.87 5.01 -13.20
CA ASN A 198 17.97 3.66 -12.65
C ASN A 198 16.83 2.72 -13.12
N SER A 199 17.10 1.42 -13.12
CA SER A 199 16.16 0.41 -13.62
C SER A 199 14.87 0.33 -12.81
N ASP A 200 14.93 0.62 -11.51
CA ASP A 200 13.77 0.56 -10.62
C ASP A 200 12.82 1.74 -10.85
N GLY A 201 13.35 2.93 -11.11
CA GLY A 201 12.61 4.12 -11.51
C GLY A 201 11.87 3.90 -12.83
N LEU A 202 12.54 3.31 -13.82
CA LEU A 202 11.89 2.99 -15.09
C LEU A 202 10.79 1.93 -14.93
N GLN A 203 10.98 0.93 -14.06
CA GLN A 203 9.95 -0.05 -13.72
C GLN A 203 8.76 0.60 -13.04
N LEU A 204 8.98 1.49 -12.08
CA LEU A 204 7.91 2.26 -11.44
C LEU A 204 7.12 3.07 -12.46
N TYR A 205 7.80 3.80 -13.35
CA TYR A 205 7.15 4.58 -14.40
C TYR A 205 6.28 3.72 -15.32
N ARG A 206 6.80 2.56 -15.74
CA ARG A 206 6.05 1.59 -16.57
C ARG A 206 4.84 1.03 -15.83
N ALA A 207 4.98 0.68 -14.55
CA ALA A 207 3.90 0.15 -13.74
C ALA A 207 2.77 1.19 -13.56
N VAL A 208 3.11 2.42 -13.17
CA VAL A 208 2.15 3.53 -13.03
C VAL A 208 1.45 3.82 -14.36
N THR A 209 2.21 3.90 -15.46
CA THR A 209 1.64 4.10 -16.80
C THR A 209 0.64 2.98 -17.16
N ARG A 210 0.99 1.71 -16.90
CA ARG A 210 0.12 0.57 -17.16
C ARG A 210 -1.18 0.67 -16.34
N PHE A 211 -1.08 1.01 -15.05
CA PHE A 211 -2.27 1.18 -14.21
C PHE A 211 -3.20 2.27 -14.74
N LEU A 212 -2.65 3.45 -15.06
CA LEU A 212 -3.43 4.55 -15.60
C LEU A 212 -4.06 4.23 -16.96
N TYR A 213 -3.37 3.47 -17.80
CA TYR A 213 -3.90 2.99 -19.07
C TYR A 213 -5.07 2.02 -18.86
N GLU A 214 -4.88 0.99 -18.01
CA GLU A 214 -5.92 0.02 -17.68
C GLU A 214 -7.15 0.66 -17.02
N ASP A 215 -6.97 1.67 -16.17
CA ASP A 215 -8.08 2.41 -15.56
C ASP A 215 -8.82 3.30 -16.57
N SER A 216 -8.13 3.74 -17.63
CA SER A 216 -8.75 4.57 -18.67
C SER A 216 -9.46 3.75 -19.75
N LEU A 217 -9.26 2.43 -19.78
CA LEU A 217 -9.97 1.47 -20.65
C LEU A 217 -11.39 1.18 -20.13
N LEU A 218 -12.19 2.23 -19.98
CA LEU A 218 -13.56 2.15 -19.46
C LEU A 218 -14.46 1.27 -20.34
N PRO A 219 -15.52 0.65 -19.77
CA PRO A 219 -16.50 -0.10 -20.56
C PRO A 219 -17.07 0.74 -21.70
N GLY A 220 -17.05 0.22 -22.92
CA GLY A 220 -17.53 0.92 -24.10
C GLY A 220 -16.59 1.98 -24.67
N TYR A 221 -15.33 2.06 -24.21
CA TYR A 221 -14.33 2.95 -24.83
C TYR A 221 -14.09 2.58 -26.30
N THR A 222 -14.34 3.53 -27.21
CA THR A 222 -14.19 3.38 -28.68
C THR A 222 -13.00 4.15 -29.26
N GLY A 223 -12.23 4.85 -28.42
CA GLY A 223 -11.08 5.63 -28.87
C GLY A 223 -9.83 4.80 -29.14
N SER A 224 -8.73 5.47 -29.51
CA SER A 224 -7.47 4.79 -29.83
C SER A 224 -6.69 4.38 -28.60
N ASN A 225 -6.22 3.13 -28.57
CA ASN A 225 -5.28 2.63 -27.57
C ASN A 225 -4.00 3.48 -27.50
N ASN A 226 -3.52 4.00 -28.63
CA ASN A 226 -2.33 4.86 -28.65
C ASN A 226 -2.58 6.20 -27.96
N ALA A 227 -3.79 6.76 -28.10
CA ALA A 227 -4.18 7.99 -27.42
C ALA A 227 -4.26 7.78 -25.90
N LEU A 228 -4.87 6.68 -25.45
CA LEU A 228 -4.88 6.32 -24.02
C LEU A 228 -3.48 6.09 -23.47
N GLN A 229 -2.62 5.39 -24.21
CA GLN A 229 -1.24 5.16 -23.78
C GLN A 229 -0.46 6.47 -23.65
N LYS A 230 -0.66 7.41 -24.59
CA LYS A 230 -0.02 8.73 -24.54
C LYS A 230 -0.51 9.54 -23.34
N ASP A 231 -1.81 9.56 -23.10
CA ASP A 231 -2.43 10.23 -21.95
C ASP A 231 -1.97 9.63 -20.61
N ALA A 232 -1.94 8.30 -20.50
CA ALA A 232 -1.45 7.60 -19.33
C ALA A 232 0.02 7.93 -19.03
N LYS A 233 0.88 7.98 -20.06
CA LYS A 233 2.29 8.38 -19.93
C LYS A 233 2.46 9.81 -19.42
N GLN A 234 1.60 10.73 -19.86
CA GLN A 234 1.62 12.13 -19.42
C GLN A 234 1.22 12.24 -17.95
N ARG A 235 0.13 11.60 -17.55
CA ARG A 235 -0.37 11.62 -16.16
C ARG A 235 0.54 10.86 -15.18
N ALA A 236 1.26 9.83 -15.64
CA ALA A 236 2.11 9.01 -14.79
C ALA A 236 3.18 9.82 -14.04
N ILE A 237 3.74 10.86 -14.66
CA ILE A 237 4.71 11.75 -13.98
C ILE A 237 4.07 12.47 -12.80
N GLY A 238 2.88 13.06 -13.00
CA GLY A 238 2.14 13.71 -11.92
C GLY A 238 1.77 12.76 -10.79
N VAL A 239 1.40 11.51 -11.11
CA VAL A 239 1.09 10.50 -10.09
C VAL A 239 2.32 10.15 -9.27
N ILE A 240 3.47 9.95 -9.92
CA ILE A 240 4.72 9.66 -9.22
C ILE A 240 5.14 10.86 -8.35
N GLN A 241 5.05 12.09 -8.88
CA GLN A 241 5.35 13.30 -8.14
C GLN A 241 4.52 13.39 -6.86
N ARG A 242 3.21 13.24 -6.98
CA ARG A 242 2.32 13.35 -5.82
C ARG A 242 2.45 12.16 -4.87
N SER A 243 2.75 10.97 -5.37
CA SER A 243 3.05 9.80 -4.52
C SER A 243 4.30 10.04 -3.67
N TRP A 244 5.34 10.63 -4.26
CA TRP A 244 6.55 10.99 -3.53
C TRP A 244 6.34 12.16 -2.57
N ALA A 245 5.57 13.18 -2.97
CA ALA A 245 5.19 14.30 -2.10
C ALA A 245 4.36 13.84 -0.90
N TRP A 246 3.37 12.96 -1.12
CA TRP A 246 2.63 12.30 -0.06
C TRP A 246 3.57 11.50 0.84
N GLY A 247 4.53 10.80 0.24
CA GLY A 247 5.60 10.14 0.97
C GLY A 247 6.35 11.08 1.92
N SER A 248 6.84 12.21 1.41
CA SER A 248 7.57 13.22 2.19
C SER A 248 6.71 13.81 3.33
N LEU A 249 5.44 14.11 3.07
CA LEU A 249 4.51 14.59 4.10
C LEU A 249 4.31 13.52 5.19
N LEU A 250 4.14 12.26 4.83
CA LEU A 250 4.03 11.18 5.81
C LEU A 250 5.30 11.01 6.65
N ASP A 251 6.48 11.30 6.10
CA ASP A 251 7.74 11.23 6.84
C ASP A 251 7.86 12.36 7.89
N THR A 252 7.12 13.47 7.75
CA THR A 252 7.05 14.53 8.79
C THR A 252 6.11 14.15 9.94
N HIS A 253 4.97 13.53 9.63
CA HIS A 253 3.99 13.07 10.63
C HIS A 253 4.43 11.80 11.36
N PHE A 254 5.08 10.87 10.66
CA PHE A 254 5.39 9.53 11.14
C PHE A 254 6.87 9.15 10.94
N PRO A 255 7.83 9.94 11.44
CA PRO A 255 9.26 9.82 11.10
C PRO A 255 9.91 8.49 11.53
N LYS A 256 9.31 7.78 12.48
CA LYS A 256 9.82 6.50 13.01
C LYS A 256 9.05 5.29 12.49
N ALA A 257 7.89 5.51 11.87
CA ALA A 257 7.05 4.41 11.43
C ALA A 257 7.75 3.58 10.34
N ILE A 258 7.49 2.27 10.38
CA ILE A 258 7.92 1.35 9.34
C ILE A 258 7.03 1.57 8.12
N ARG A 259 7.67 1.83 6.97
CA ARG A 259 6.98 2.19 5.73
C ARG A 259 6.52 0.94 5.02
N LEU A 260 5.26 0.56 5.16
CA LEU A 260 4.68 -0.47 4.30
C LEU A 260 4.32 0.13 2.92
N SER A 261 4.19 -0.73 1.93
CA SER A 261 3.81 -0.37 0.58
C SER A 261 2.95 -1.47 -0.04
N ILE A 262 2.03 -1.09 -0.92
CA ILE A 262 1.26 -2.04 -1.74
C ILE A 262 1.94 -2.38 -3.07
N HIS A 263 3.14 -1.85 -3.31
CA HIS A 263 3.98 -2.18 -4.46
C HIS A 263 5.18 -3.01 -4.02
N PRO A 264 5.73 -3.86 -4.91
CA PRO A 264 7.06 -4.42 -4.73
C PRO A 264 8.10 -3.32 -4.50
N GLN A 265 9.09 -3.60 -3.65
CA GLN A 265 10.16 -2.65 -3.32
C GLN A 265 11.52 -3.32 -3.43
N PRO A 266 12.57 -2.58 -3.83
CA PRO A 266 13.95 -3.03 -3.71
C PRO A 266 14.28 -3.49 -2.28
N ALA A 267 15.24 -4.41 -2.15
CA ALA A 267 15.60 -5.00 -0.84
C ALA A 267 16.17 -3.97 0.14
N ASP A 268 16.89 -2.99 -0.39
CA ASP A 268 17.53 -1.88 0.31
C ASP A 268 16.60 -0.67 0.52
N SER A 269 15.34 -0.75 0.05
CA SER A 269 14.35 0.30 0.25
C SER A 269 13.89 0.36 1.70
N ILE A 270 13.67 1.59 2.20
CA ILE A 270 12.98 1.81 3.48
C ILE A 270 11.53 1.30 3.42
N LYS A 271 10.94 1.25 2.21
CA LYS A 271 9.58 0.79 1.98
C LYS A 271 9.56 -0.73 1.89
N PHE A 272 8.61 -1.35 2.58
CA PHE A 272 8.41 -2.80 2.60
C PHE A 272 7.09 -3.14 1.89
N GLY A 273 7.19 -3.73 0.71
CA GLY A 273 6.01 -4.20 -0.03
C GLY A 273 5.32 -5.35 0.70
N ILE A 274 4.03 -5.23 1.02
CA ILE A 274 3.26 -6.23 1.76
C ILE A 274 1.98 -6.66 1.01
N HIS A 275 1.77 -7.97 0.93
CA HIS A 275 0.53 -8.58 0.48
C HIS A 275 -0.54 -8.48 1.56
N MET A 276 -1.81 -8.37 1.14
CA MET A 276 -2.96 -8.32 2.05
C MET A 276 -3.95 -9.45 1.81
N MET A 277 -3.84 -10.10 0.65
CA MET A 277 -4.60 -11.26 0.23
C MET A 277 -3.71 -12.11 -0.67
N PRO A 278 -3.90 -13.44 -0.71
CA PRO A 278 -3.23 -14.28 -1.69
C PRO A 278 -3.57 -13.82 -3.12
N THR A 279 -2.56 -13.63 -3.95
CA THR A 279 -2.68 -13.21 -5.36
C THR A 279 -1.52 -13.79 -6.15
N ARG A 280 -1.73 -14.02 -7.46
CA ARG A 280 -0.64 -14.39 -8.39
C ARG A 280 0.10 -13.17 -8.96
N ASP A 281 -0.47 -11.98 -8.78
CA ASP A 281 0.06 -10.72 -9.31
C ASP A 281 0.51 -9.85 -8.13
N ASP A 282 1.84 -9.71 -7.96
CA ASP A 282 2.50 -8.88 -6.94
C ASP A 282 2.15 -7.38 -7.02
N TRP A 283 1.53 -6.94 -8.12
CA TRP A 283 1.08 -5.56 -8.33
C TRP A 283 -0.42 -5.37 -8.09
N LEU A 284 -1.19 -6.45 -7.98
CA LEU A 284 -2.63 -6.38 -7.80
C LEU A 284 -3.00 -5.96 -6.38
N THR A 285 -3.98 -5.07 -6.29
CA THR A 285 -4.51 -4.49 -5.04
C THR A 285 -6.03 -4.61 -5.00
N PRO A 286 -6.65 -4.64 -3.81
CA PRO A 286 -8.09 -4.86 -3.64
C PRO A 286 -8.98 -3.92 -4.45
N TRP A 287 -8.55 -2.67 -4.59
CA TRP A 287 -9.29 -1.64 -5.33
C TRP A 287 -9.10 -1.69 -6.86
N HIS A 288 -8.31 -2.64 -7.36
CA HIS A 288 -8.10 -2.91 -8.79
C HIS A 288 -8.49 -4.33 -9.21
N GLY A 289 -9.13 -5.08 -8.32
CA GLY A 289 -9.53 -6.46 -8.57
C GLY A 289 -10.78 -6.84 -7.79
N VAL A 290 -11.01 -8.15 -7.72
CA VAL A 290 -12.14 -8.74 -6.99
C VAL A 290 -11.65 -9.91 -6.14
N ALA A 291 -12.28 -10.11 -4.99
CA ALA A 291 -12.11 -11.35 -4.24
C ALA A 291 -12.84 -12.49 -4.97
N ALA A 292 -12.19 -13.64 -5.07
CA ALA A 292 -12.77 -14.88 -5.57
C ALA A 292 -12.56 -15.98 -4.51
N ASN A 293 -13.64 -16.63 -4.09
CA ASN A 293 -13.58 -17.83 -3.28
C ASN A 293 -13.41 -19.03 -4.22
N VAL A 294 -12.24 -19.64 -4.18
CA VAL A 294 -11.86 -20.82 -4.96
C VAL A 294 -11.70 -21.97 -4.00
N ASN A 295 -12.64 -22.94 -4.02
CA ASN A 295 -12.61 -24.12 -3.16
C ASN A 295 -12.44 -23.82 -1.66
N GLY A 296 -13.11 -22.77 -1.16
CA GLY A 296 -13.07 -22.39 0.26
C GLY A 296 -11.94 -21.43 0.63
N GLN A 297 -11.08 -21.03 -0.32
CA GLN A 297 -10.02 -20.06 -0.10
C GLN A 297 -10.26 -18.80 -0.91
N PHE A 298 -10.16 -17.64 -0.25
CA PHE A 298 -10.23 -16.36 -0.94
C PHE A 298 -8.88 -15.97 -1.55
N ILE A 299 -8.91 -15.65 -2.83
CA ILE A 299 -7.79 -15.09 -3.58
C ILE A 299 -8.21 -13.78 -4.26
N LEU A 300 -7.27 -12.85 -4.40
CA LEU A 300 -7.47 -11.62 -5.15
C LEU A 300 -7.11 -11.86 -6.62
N MET A 301 -8.03 -11.52 -7.52
CA MET A 301 -7.89 -11.76 -8.96
C MET A 301 -8.36 -10.57 -9.79
N LYS A 302 -7.93 -10.50 -11.04
CA LYS A 302 -8.50 -9.56 -12.01
C LYS A 302 -9.93 -9.99 -12.33
N HIS A 303 -10.86 -9.05 -12.34
CA HIS A 303 -12.28 -9.31 -12.58
C HIS A 303 -12.54 -10.10 -13.88
N LYS A 304 -11.85 -9.76 -14.97
CA LYS A 304 -11.93 -10.48 -16.25
C LYS A 304 -11.49 -11.94 -16.16
N GLU A 305 -10.47 -12.26 -15.37
CA GLU A 305 -9.98 -13.63 -15.22
C GLU A 305 -11.03 -14.50 -14.50
N VAL A 306 -11.62 -13.95 -13.44
CA VAL A 306 -12.70 -14.61 -12.69
C VAL A 306 -13.92 -14.86 -13.56
N GLN A 307 -14.29 -13.90 -14.41
CA GLN A 307 -15.37 -14.07 -15.40
C GLN A 307 -15.05 -15.17 -16.42
N MET A 308 -13.81 -15.23 -16.92
CA MET A 308 -13.36 -16.28 -17.85
C MET A 308 -13.38 -17.67 -17.22
N MET A 309 -13.18 -17.76 -15.91
CA MET A 309 -13.28 -19.02 -15.15
C MET A 309 -14.73 -19.42 -14.83
N GLY A 310 -15.73 -18.65 -15.29
CA GLY A 310 -17.14 -18.93 -15.02
C GLY A 310 -17.58 -18.60 -13.59
N GLY A 311 -16.85 -17.70 -12.91
CA GLY A 311 -17.16 -17.30 -11.54
C GLY A 311 -18.59 -16.75 -11.40
N LYS A 312 -19.27 -17.17 -10.35
CA LYS A 312 -20.63 -16.73 -9.99
C LYS A 312 -20.56 -15.59 -8.99
N LEU A 313 -21.19 -14.46 -9.32
CA LEU A 313 -21.24 -13.31 -8.43
C LEU A 313 -22.10 -13.61 -7.20
N VAL A 314 -21.55 -13.36 -6.02
CA VAL A 314 -22.26 -13.42 -4.75
C VAL A 314 -22.63 -12.02 -4.30
N ASN A 315 -23.90 -11.87 -3.89
CA ASN A 315 -24.40 -10.65 -3.27
C ASN A 315 -24.55 -10.86 -1.76
N ILE A 316 -24.09 -9.89 -0.97
CA ILE A 316 -24.30 -9.84 0.48
C ILE A 316 -25.12 -8.59 0.77
N HIS A 317 -26.24 -8.73 1.47
CA HIS A 317 -27.19 -7.63 1.74
C HIS A 317 -27.59 -6.84 0.48
N GLY A 318 -27.80 -7.54 -0.63
CA GLY A 318 -28.20 -6.93 -1.91
C GLY A 318 -27.09 -6.19 -2.66
N LYS A 319 -25.84 -6.21 -2.18
CA LYS A 319 -24.69 -5.58 -2.85
C LYS A 319 -23.73 -6.64 -3.41
N PRO A 320 -23.15 -6.44 -4.61
CA PRO A 320 -22.06 -7.26 -5.13
C PRO A 320 -20.91 -7.36 -4.13
N SER A 321 -20.46 -8.57 -3.81
CA SER A 321 -19.47 -8.80 -2.76
C SER A 321 -18.18 -9.43 -3.28
N HIS A 322 -18.30 -10.59 -3.93
CA HIS A 322 -17.18 -11.39 -4.43
C HIS A 322 -17.68 -12.41 -5.43
N TYR A 323 -16.78 -13.18 -6.02
CA TYR A 323 -17.11 -14.32 -6.85
C TYR A 323 -16.86 -15.65 -6.13
N VAL A 324 -17.60 -16.68 -6.51
CA VAL A 324 -17.30 -18.08 -6.20
C VAL A 324 -17.01 -18.80 -7.50
N ILE A 325 -15.93 -19.58 -7.53
CA ILE A 325 -15.53 -20.43 -8.67
C ILE A 325 -15.68 -21.89 -8.27
#